data_AF-A0A8B5WU52-F1
#
_entry.id   AF-A0A8B5WU52-F1
#
_cell.length_a   1.000
_cell.length_b   1.000
_cell.length_c   1.000
_cell.angle_alpha   90.00
_cell.angle_beta   90.00
_cell.angle_gamma   90.00
#
_symmetry.space_group_name_H-M   'P 1'
#
loop_
_entity.id
_entity.type
_entity.pdbx_description
1 polymer ?
#
loop_
_entity_poly.entity_id
_entity_poly.type
_entity_poly.pdbx_seq_one_letter_code
_entity_poly.pdbx_strand_id
1 'polypeptide(L)' 'MGVFNVPPEIKDRYPELEWRKIAGLRDILAHGYFGLMDETLWDIVTHKIPSLLSRLEAILHDNIFPG' A
#
# COMPACT_ATOMS: atom_id res chain seq x y z
N MET A 1 -1.29 -12.87 8.99
CA MET A 1 -1.85 -13.23 7.66
C MET A 1 -3.18 -12.53 7.45
N GLY A 2 -3.16 -11.22 7.19
CA GLY A 2 -4.38 -10.50 6.82
C GLY A 2 -4.33 -10.18 5.33
N VAL A 3 -5.30 -10.65 4.57
CA VAL A 3 -5.31 -10.51 3.12
C VAL A 3 -5.67 -9.06 2.76
N PHE A 4 -4.83 -8.37 1.99
CA PHE A 4 -5.17 -7.09 1.38
C PHE A 4 -5.97 -7.42 0.13
N ASN A 5 -7.30 -7.50 0.27
CA ASN A 5 -8.15 -8.00 -0.80
C ASN A 5 -8.66 -6.84 -1.66
N VAL A 6 -7.77 -6.28 -2.49
CA VAL A 6 -8.18 -5.36 -3.55
C VAL A 6 -8.86 -6.17 -4.65
N PRO A 7 -10.05 -5.77 -5.14
CA PRO A 7 -10.76 -6.45 -6.22
C PRO A 7 -9.89 -6.60 -7.48
N PRO A 8 -10.01 -7.72 -8.23
CA PRO A 8 -9.26 -7.94 -9.46
C PRO A 8 -9.39 -6.78 -10.46
N GLU A 9 -10.59 -6.19 -10.56
CA GLU A 9 -10.91 -5.12 -11.52
C GLU A 9 -10.08 -3.85 -11.27
N ILE A 10 -9.75 -3.59 -10.00
CA ILE A 10 -8.89 -2.47 -9.60
C ILE A 10 -7.42 -2.80 -9.86
N LYS A 11 -7.02 -4.06 -9.64
CA LYS A 11 -5.64 -4.51 -9.92
C LYS A 11 -5.33 -4.45 -11.41
N ASP A 12 -6.29 -4.85 -12.24
CA ASP A 12 -6.17 -4.86 -13.70
C ASP A 12 -6.19 -3.45 -14.29
N ARG A 13 -6.85 -2.49 -13.62
CA ARG A 13 -6.89 -1.08 -14.03
C ARG A 13 -5.61 -0.32 -13.71
N TYR A 14 -4.91 -0.72 -12.64
CA TYR A 14 -3.64 -0.10 -12.24
C TYR A 14 -2.51 -1.15 -12.15
N PRO A 15 -2.11 -1.74 -13.29
CA PRO A 15 -1.05 -2.75 -13.32
C PRO A 15 0.34 -2.16 -13.01
N GLU A 16 0.50 -0.84 -13.10
CA GLU A 16 1.73 -0.14 -12.73
C GLU A 16 1.97 -0.08 -11.22
N LEU A 17 0.96 -0.44 -10.42
CA LEU A 17 1.09 -0.59 -8.98
C LEU A 17 1.51 -2.01 -8.62
N GLU A 18 2.59 -2.11 -7.86
CA GLU A 18 3.14 -3.38 -7.38
C GLU A 18 2.29 -3.92 -6.20
N TRP A 19 1.07 -4.38 -6.46
CA TRP A 19 0.08 -4.80 -5.46
C TRP A 19 0.60 -5.80 -4.44
N ARG A 20 1.45 -6.74 -4.88
CA ARG A 20 2.09 -7.72 -4.00
C ARG A 20 3.04 -7.05 -3.00
N LYS A 21 3.80 -6.04 -3.42
CA LYS A 21 4.70 -5.27 -2.54
C LYS A 21 3.90 -4.44 -1.55
N ILE A 22 2.77 -3.85 -1.98
CA ILE A 22 1.86 -3.09 -1.10
C ILE A 22 1.27 -4.01 -0.01
N ALA A 23 0.79 -5.19 -0.40
CA ALA A 23 0.27 -6.18 0.55
C ALA A 23 1.34 -6.66 1.53
N GLY A 24 2.57 -6.91 1.04
CA GLY A 24 3.71 -7.28 1.88
C GLY A 24 4.09 -6.19 2.88
N LEU A 25 4.12 -4.93 2.44
CA LEU A 25 4.37 -3.78 3.32
C LEU A 25 3.32 -3.69 4.43
N ARG A 26 2.03 -3.87 4.11
CA ARG A 26 0.96 -3.88 5.11
C ARG A 26 1.15 -4.99 6.15
N ASP A 27 1.56 -6.18 5.72
CA ASP A 27 1.80 -7.31 6.62
C ASP A 27 2.99 -7.01 7.54
N ILE A 28 4.06 -6.41 7.01
CA ILE A 28 5.21 -5.93 7.79
C ILE A 28 4.77 -4.87 8.80
N LEU A 29 3.99 -3.86 8.41
CA LEU A 29 3.52 -2.83 9.35
C LEU A 29 2.59 -3.41 10.42
N ALA A 30 1.74 -4.38 10.06
CA ALA A 30 0.81 -5.01 11.01
C ALA A 30 1.52 -5.90 12.04
N HIS A 31 2.67 -6.49 11.70
CA HIS A 31 3.42 -7.40 12.59
C HIS A 31 4.73 -6.78 13.14
N GLY A 32 5.21 -5.66 12.58
CA GLY A 32 6.54 -5.09 12.78
C GLY A 32 6.69 -4.12 13.96
N TYR A 33 5.68 -3.96 14.80
CA TYR A 33 5.74 -3.04 15.95
C TYR A 33 6.59 -3.53 17.13
N PHE A 34 7.28 -4.67 17.04
CA PHE A 34 7.88 -5.32 18.22
C PHE A 34 9.40 -5.45 18.25
N GLY A 35 10.15 -4.81 17.35
CA GLY A 35 11.59 -4.90 17.49
C GLY A 35 12.38 -4.06 16.50
N LEU A 36 12.95 -2.99 17.06
CA LEU A 36 14.14 -2.29 16.58
C LEU A 36 13.90 -1.30 15.44
N MET A 37 14.42 -0.10 15.68
CA MET A 37 14.61 0.97 14.70
C MET A 37 15.51 0.44 13.57
N ASP A 38 14.89 -0.19 12.59
CA ASP A 38 15.52 -0.55 11.33
C ASP A 38 15.44 0.67 10.41
N GLU A 39 16.58 1.15 9.90
CA GLU A 39 16.65 2.26 8.94
C GLU A 39 15.75 2.01 7.71
N THR A 40 15.54 0.73 7.37
CA THR A 40 14.61 0.30 6.32
C THR A 40 13.16 0.64 6.70
N LEU A 41 12.75 0.42 7.94
CA LEU A 41 11.40 0.76 8.40
C LEU A 41 11.20 2.27 8.41
N TRP A 42 12.22 3.03 8.83
CA TRP A 42 12.20 4.48 8.77
C TRP A 42 12.07 5.00 7.34
N ASP A 43 12.85 4.47 6.39
CA ASP A 43 12.75 4.83 4.95
C ASP A 43 11.37 4.49 4.38
N ILE A 44 10.83 3.33 4.74
CA ILE A 44 9.51 2.90 4.33
C ILE A 44 8.44 3.88 4.82
N VAL A 45 8.47 4.23 6.11
CA VAL A 45 7.46 5.13 6.71
C VAL A 45 7.60 6.55 6.19
N THR A 46 8.83 7.04 5.98
CA THR A 46 9.08 8.43 5.59
C THR A 46 9.00 8.68 4.09
N HIS A 47 9.33 7.71 3.24
CA HIS A 47 9.40 7.92 1.79
C HIS A 47 8.42 7.03 1.01
N LYS A 48 8.30 5.74 1.35
CA LYS A 48 7.49 4.80 0.57
C LYS A 48 5.99 4.96 0.83
N ILE A 49 5.59 5.07 2.10
CA ILE A 49 4.18 5.19 2.49
C ILE A 49 3.55 6.51 1.96
N PRO A 50 4.17 7.69 2.12
CA PRO A 50 3.58 8.93 1.61
C PRO A 50 3.44 8.94 0.10
N SER A 51 4.44 8.41 -0.63
CA SER A 51 4.37 8.28 -2.09
C SER A 51 3.23 7.35 -2.54
N LEU A 52 3.03 6.24 -1.82
CA LEU A 52 1.92 5.34 -2.08
C LEU A 52 0.58 5.99 -1.77
N LEU A 53 0.47 6.72 -0.65
CA LEU A 53 -0.75 7.42 -0.25
C LEU A 53 -1.18 8.43 -1.32
N SER A 54 -0.26 9.27 -1.83
CA SER A 54 -0.58 10.22 -2.89
C SER A 54 -1.07 9.55 -4.18
N ARG A 55 -0.54 8.37 -4.53
CA ARG A 55 -1.03 7.59 -5.68
C ARG A 55 -2.43 7.02 -5.42
N LEU A 56 -2.69 6.53 -4.22
CA LEU A 56 -4.00 6.02 -3.84
C LEU A 56 -5.05 7.14 -3.77
N GLU A 57 -4.70 8.31 -3.26
CA GLU A 57 -5.57 9.50 -3.26
C GLU A 57 -5.93 9.93 -4.68
N ALA A 58 -4.96 9.92 -5.60
CA ALA A 58 -5.23 10.19 -7.02
C ALA A 58 -6.22 9.16 -7.61
N ILE A 59 -6.08 7.88 -7.26
CA ILE A 59 -7.00 6.81 -7.70
C ILE A 59 -8.39 6.96 -7.07
N LEU A 60 -8.49 7.41 -5.81
CA LEU A 60 -9.77 7.63 -5.14
C LEU A 60 -10.50 8.89 -5.65
N HIS A 61 -9.75 9.91 -6.06
CA HIS A 61 -10.28 11.14 -6.64
C HIS A 61 -10.63 10.97 -8.12
N ASP A 62 -9.96 10.06 -8.82
CA ASP A 62 -10.49 9.50 -10.06
C ASP A 62 -11.80 8.79 -9.69
N ASN A 63 -12.93 9.30 -10.17
CA ASN A 63 -14.27 8.97 -9.67
C ASN A 63 -14.67 7.52 -10.02
N ILE A 64 -14.05 6.53 -9.35
CA ILE A 64 -14.14 5.08 -9.66
C ILE A 64 -15.31 4.41 -8.94
N PHE A 65 -15.86 5.03 -7.91
CA PHE A 65 -17.10 4.57 -7.30
C PHE A 65 -18.27 5.39 -7.89
N PRO A 66 -18.99 4.88 -8.91
CA PRO A 66 -20.39 5.26 -9.02
C PRO A 66 -21.05 4.77 -7.72
N GLY A 67 -21.69 5.69 -7.00
CA GLY A 67 -22.54 5.33 -5.86
C GLY A 67 -23.61 4.33 -6.25
#